data_AF-A0A0Q4E304-F1
#
_entry.id   AF-A0A0Q4E304-F1
#
_cell.length_a   1.000
_cell.length_b   1.000
_cell.length_c   1.000
_cell.angle_alpha   90.00
_cell.angle_beta   90.00
_cell.angle_gamma   90.00
#
_symmetry.space_group_name_H-M   'P 1'
#
loop_
_entity.id
_entity.type
_entity.pdbx_description
1 polymer ?
#
loop_
_entity_poly.entity_id
_entity_poly.type
_entity_poly.pdbx_seq_one_letter_code
_entity_poly.pdbx_strand_id
1 'polypeptide(L)' 'MKNFLWIFIILLLIGCSKKYIIMPAVKGKIHSKADNKPMVGAEIFVSKYAINNMDTIRTDHNGSFLYNGFL' A
#
# COMPACT_ATOMS: atom_id res chain seq x y z
N MET A 1 -18.25 -32.53 24.26
CA MET A 1 -17.32 -31.38 24.35
C MET A 1 -16.28 -31.34 23.23
N LYS A 2 -15.61 -32.44 22.86
CA LYS A 2 -14.62 -32.48 21.75
C LYS A 2 -15.16 -31.98 20.40
N ASN A 3 -16.40 -32.32 20.04
CA ASN A 3 -16.98 -31.93 18.74
C ASN A 3 -17.27 -30.41 18.63
N PHE A 4 -17.53 -29.74 19.74
CA PHE A 4 -17.79 -28.29 19.76
C PHE A 4 -16.51 -27.48 19.56
N LEU A 5 -15.38 -27.98 20.05
CA LEU A 5 -14.05 -27.39 19.86
C LEU A 5 -13.67 -27.38 18.36
N TRP A 6 -13.95 -28.47 17.65
CA TRP A 6 -13.70 -28.57 16.21
C TRP A 6 -14.53 -27.59 15.39
N ILE A 7 -15.80 -27.41 15.74
CA ILE A 7 -16.68 -26.41 15.08
C ILE A 7 -16.14 -25.00 15.29
N PHE A 8 -15.68 -24.67 16.49
CA PHE A 8 -15.11 -23.35 16.81
C PHE A 8 -13.79 -23.10 16.05
N ILE A 9 -12.93 -24.11 15.92
CA ILE A 9 -11.69 -24.04 15.13
C ILE A 9 -11.99 -23.81 13.65
N ILE A 10 -12.96 -24.55 13.08
CA ILE A 10 -13.36 -24.38 11.67
C ILE A 10 -13.91 -22.97 11.42
N LEU A 11 -14.73 -22.45 12.34
CA LEU A 11 -15.28 -21.10 12.25
C LEU A 11 -14.19 -20.00 12.26
N LEU A 12 -13.16 -20.18 13.10
CA LEU A 12 -12.01 -19.25 13.16
C LEU A 12 -11.17 -19.23 11.87
N LEU A 13 -11.07 -20.38 11.18
CA LEU A 13 -10.29 -20.48 9.94
C LEU A 13 -10.99 -19.82 8.74
N ILE A 14 -12.33 -19.81 8.71
CA ILE A 14 -13.11 -19.21 7.62
C ILE A 14 -13.13 -17.66 7.71
N GLY A 15 -12.87 -17.10 8.90
CA GLY A 15 -12.94 -15.66 9.15
C GLY A 15 -11.81 -14.82 8.57
N CYS A 16 -10.69 -15.42 8.11
CA CYS A 16 -9.53 -14.66 7.65
C CYS A 16 -9.48 -14.58 6.12
N SER A 17 -10.18 -13.60 5.53
CA SER A 17 -10.00 -13.24 4.11
C SER A 17 -9.51 -11.79 3.97
N LYS A 18 -8.21 -11.58 4.20
CA LYS A 18 -7.59 -10.30 3.81
C LYS A 18 -7.28 -10.34 2.31
N LYS A 19 -7.92 -9.45 1.54
CA LYS A 19 -7.55 -9.24 0.13
C LYS A 19 -6.28 -8.41 0.10
N TYR A 20 -5.17 -9.07 -0.17
CA TYR A 20 -3.91 -8.38 -0.41
C TYR A 20 -3.80 -8.01 -1.90
N ILE A 21 -3.18 -6.86 -2.17
CA ILE A 21 -2.92 -6.40 -3.52
C ILE A 21 -1.41 -6.39 -3.80
N ILE A 22 -1.04 -6.70 -5.04
CA ILE A 22 0.32 -6.44 -5.53
C ILE A 22 0.25 -5.09 -6.23
N MET A 23 0.94 -4.09 -5.69
CA MET A 23 1.03 -2.80 -6.36
C MET A 23 2.20 -2.84 -7.36
N PRO A 24 1.99 -2.48 -8.64
CA PRO A 24 3.08 -2.45 -9.61
C PRO A 24 4.07 -1.33 -9.26
N ALA A 25 5.26 -1.38 -9.86
CA ALA A 25 6.17 -0.25 -9.79
C ALA A 25 5.53 0.98 -10.46
N VAL A 26 5.54 2.12 -9.76
CA VAL A 26 4.96 3.38 -10.24
C VAL A 26 6.01 4.47 -10.09
N LYS A 27 6.29 5.18 -11.18
CA LYS A 27 7.09 6.40 -11.16
C LYS A 27 6.25 7.57 -11.67
N GLY A 28 6.47 8.75 -11.11
CA GLY A 28 5.71 9.92 -11.50
C GLY A 28 6.32 11.21 -11.00
N LYS A 29 5.67 12.32 -11.35
CA LYS A 29 6.06 13.67 -10.96
C LYS A 29 4.80 14.45 -10.59
N ILE A 30 4.83 15.14 -9.45
CA ILE A 30 3.70 15.89 -8.92
C ILE A 30 3.98 17.39 -9.07
N HIS A 31 3.04 18.11 -9.69
CA HIS A 31 3.08 19.56 -9.80
C HIS A 31 1.82 20.19 -9.20
N SER A 32 1.98 21.35 -8.59
CA SER A 32 0.86 22.16 -8.11
C SER A 32 0.08 22.74 -9.29
N LYS A 33 -1.26 22.68 -9.24
CA LYS A 33 -2.11 23.26 -10.27
C LYS A 33 -2.07 24.80 -10.31
N ALA A 34 -1.81 25.44 -9.17
CA ALA A 34 -1.89 26.90 -9.05
C ALA A 34 -0.73 27.62 -9.76
N ASP A 35 0.46 27.03 -9.72
CA ASP A 35 1.70 27.65 -10.20
C ASP A 35 2.57 26.71 -11.05
N ASN A 36 2.08 25.49 -11.33
CA ASN A 36 2.78 24.46 -12.10
C ASN A 36 4.18 24.10 -11.55
N LYS A 37 4.46 24.42 -10.29
CA LYS A 37 5.76 24.12 -9.67
C LYS A 37 5.79 22.69 -9.13
N PRO A 38 6.97 22.04 -9.11
CA PRO A 38 7.13 20.71 -8.53
C PRO A 38 6.80 20.74 -7.04
N MET A 39 6.01 19.77 -6.59
CA MET A 39 5.69 19.61 -5.17
C MET A 39 6.81 18.84 -4.49
N VAL A 40 7.64 19.52 -3.70
CA VAL A 40 8.78 18.93 -2.99
C VAL A 40 8.34 18.40 -1.62
N GLY A 41 8.77 17.20 -1.25
CA GLY A 41 8.49 16.60 0.05
C GLY A 41 7.04 16.14 0.25
N ALA A 42 6.25 16.05 -0.82
CA ALA A 42 4.89 15.53 -0.76
C ALA A 42 4.91 14.04 -0.41
N GLU A 43 4.10 13.65 0.57
CA GLU A 43 3.98 12.28 1.04
C GLU A 43 2.97 11.50 0.20
N ILE A 44 3.40 10.37 -0.34
CA ILE A 44 2.61 9.45 -1.15
C ILE A 44 2.41 8.18 -0.33
N PHE A 45 1.18 8.01 0.13
CA PHE A 45 0.78 6.86 0.91
C PHE A 45 0.53 5.66 0.01
N VAL A 46 1.15 4.54 0.35
CA VAL A 46 0.93 3.24 -0.27
C VAL A 46 -0.21 2.54 0.49
N SER A 47 -1.01 1.74 -0.23
CA SER A 47 -2.10 1.00 0.41
C SER A 47 -1.57 0.07 1.49
N LYS A 48 -2.18 0.09 2.68
CA LYS A 48 -1.87 -0.84 3.77
C LYS A 48 -2.11 -2.32 3.45
N TYR A 49 -2.81 -2.59 2.33
CA TYR A 49 -3.07 -3.94 1.83
C TYR A 49 -2.08 -4.37 0.73
N ALA A 50 -1.16 -3.49 0.34
CA ALA A 50 -0.08 -3.83 -0.56
C ALA A 50 0.87 -4.83 0.11
N ILE A 51 1.12 -5.97 -0.54
CA ILE A 51 2.07 -6.98 -0.01
C ILE A 51 3.49 -6.42 0.02
N ASN A 52 3.80 -5.57 -0.96
CA ASN A 52 5.01 -4.77 -1.10
C ASN A 52 4.87 -3.38 -0.49
N ASN A 53 4.21 -3.26 0.65
CA ASN A 53 4.14 -1.96 1.30
C ASN A 53 5.56 -1.50 1.65
N MET A 54 5.99 -0.40 1.04
CA MET A 54 7.19 0.34 1.45
C MET A 54 6.75 1.50 2.33
N ASP A 55 7.67 2.03 3.14
CA ASP A 55 7.41 3.27 3.90
C ASP A 55 6.92 4.40 2.99
N THR A 56 6.27 5.40 3.60
CA THR A 56 5.76 6.59 2.92
C THR A 56 6.81 7.17 1.96
N ILE A 57 6.46 7.27 0.68
CA ILE A 57 7.34 7.84 -0.33
C ILE A 57 7.23 9.35 -0.29
N ARG A 58 8.37 10.02 -0.43
CA ARG A 58 8.44 11.47 -0.54
C ARG A 58 8.94 11.88 -1.91
N THR A 59 8.34 12.93 -2.46
CA THR A 59 8.82 13.52 -3.70
C THR A 59 10.15 14.24 -3.50
N ASP A 60 11.03 14.16 -4.50
CA ASP A 60 12.32 14.84 -4.52
C ASP A 60 12.19 16.36 -4.80
N HIS A 61 13.33 17.04 -4.93
CA HIS A 61 13.43 18.47 -5.25
C HIS A 61 12.82 18.85 -6.61
N ASN A 62 12.61 17.86 -7.49
CA ASN A 62 11.93 18.02 -8.77
C ASN A 62 10.47 17.54 -8.67
N GLY A 63 9.94 17.18 -7.50
CA GLY A 63 8.59 16.65 -7.36
C GLY A 63 8.43 15.22 -7.90
N SER A 64 9.53 14.53 -8.20
CA SER A 64 9.51 13.16 -8.74
C SER A 64 9.42 12.15 -7.61
N PHE A 65 8.81 11.00 -7.89
CA PHE A 65 8.77 9.86 -6.97
C PHE A 65 8.91 8.54 -7.71
N LEU A 66 9.36 7.53 -6.98
CA LEU A 66 9.43 6.14 -7.41
C LEU A 66 8.91 5.24 -6.29
N TYR A 67 7.81 4.56 -6.56
CA TYR A 67 7.40 3.37 -5.84
C TYR A 67 7.99 2.15 -6.54
N ASN A 68 9.06 1.60 -5.97
CA ASN A 68 9.55 0.30 -6.36
C ASN A 68 8.61 -0.73 -5.74
N GLY A 69 7.72 -1.28 -6.58
CA GLY A 69 6.83 -2.35 -6.18
C GLY A 69 7.58 -3.67 -5.93
N PHE A 70 6.90 -4.80 -6.13
CA PHE A 70 7.60 -6.09 -6.23
C PHE A 70 8.30 -6.13 -7.60
N LEU A 71 9.62 -6.23 -7.58
CA LEU A 71 10.45 -6.61 -8.74
C LEU A 71 10.17 -8.08 -9.11
#